data_AF-G2NEP4-F1
#
_entry.id   AF-G2NEP4-F1
#
_cell.length_a   1.000
_cell.length_b   1.000
_cell.length_c   1.000
_cell.angle_alpha   90.00
_cell.angle_beta   90.00
_cell.angle_gamma   90.00
#
_symmetry.space_group_name_H-M   'P 1'
#
loop_
_entity.id
_entity.type
_entity.pdbx_description
1 polymer ?
#
loop_
_entity_poly.entity_id
_entity_poly.type
_entity_poly.pdbx_seq_one_letter_code
_entity_poly.pdbx_strand_id
1 'polypeptide(L)'
;MSPEDGRAQGSGGEFPDANRLAAASPEEFEERFVTALSGDSGGLTHLHRVLAEAAVWCLTHGVEGGAHRLDHLAGRLFVLGEDLHRAGLDISHEVRAERYAAAPRASPAAAARGISAGPPSEPTTAQPPVAPSRPLPHSR
;
A
#
# COMPACT_ATOMS: atom_id res chain seq x y z
N MET A 1 -7.55 -50.04 32.46
CA MET A 1 -8.28 -49.03 31.68
C MET A 1 -8.03 -47.68 32.31
N SER A 2 -7.28 -46.82 31.63
CA SER A 2 -7.13 -45.41 31.94
C SER A 2 -7.07 -44.68 30.60
N PRO A 3 -8.01 -43.77 30.28
CA PRO A 3 -7.88 -42.92 29.10
C PRO A 3 -6.95 -41.74 29.42
N GLU A 4 -6.11 -41.37 28.46
CA GLU A 4 -5.21 -40.23 28.61
C GLU A 4 -5.98 -38.93 28.35
N ASP A 5 -5.99 -38.00 29.33
CA ASP A 5 -6.61 -36.68 29.18
C ASP A 5 -5.69 -35.72 28.40
N GLY A 6 -5.37 -36.12 27.17
CA GLY A 6 -4.60 -35.36 26.19
C GLY A 6 -5.44 -34.27 25.52
N ARG A 7 -6.14 -33.43 26.29
CA ARG A 7 -6.89 -32.30 25.75
C ARG A 7 -5.93 -31.23 25.24
N ALA A 8 -5.55 -31.37 23.97
CA ALA A 8 -4.87 -30.35 23.20
C ALA A 8 -5.58 -29.02 23.38
N GLN A 9 -4.85 -27.99 23.83
CA GLN A 9 -5.33 -26.63 23.81
C GLN A 9 -5.57 -26.24 22.35
N GLY A 10 -6.84 -26.16 21.98
CA GLY A 10 -7.23 -25.45 20.77
C GLY A 10 -6.92 -23.98 20.98
N SER A 11 -5.73 -23.55 20.57
CA SER A 11 -5.48 -22.15 20.24
C SER A 11 -6.51 -21.78 19.19
N GLY A 12 -7.58 -21.12 19.63
CA GLY A 12 -8.52 -20.47 18.73
C GLY A 12 -7.72 -19.51 17.87
N GLY A 13 -7.64 -19.82 16.57
CA GLY A 13 -6.80 -19.10 15.64
C GLY A 13 -7.33 -17.70 15.41
N GLU A 14 -6.96 -16.77 16.29
CA GLU A 14 -6.93 -15.36 15.95
C GLU A 14 -5.95 -15.22 14.79
N PHE A 15 -6.47 -15.03 13.57
CA PHE A 15 -5.67 -14.90 12.36
C PHE A 15 -4.70 -13.72 12.56
N PRO A 16 -3.40 -13.95 12.80
CA PRO A 16 -2.50 -12.88 13.23
C PRO A 16 -2.34 -11.83 12.12
N ASP A 17 -2.55 -12.25 10.88
CA ASP A 17 -2.49 -11.42 9.69
C ASP A 17 -3.73 -10.52 9.52
N ALA A 18 -4.90 -10.89 10.04
CA ALA A 18 -6.10 -10.05 9.98
C ALA A 18 -5.97 -8.80 10.87
N ASN A 19 -5.43 -8.97 12.09
CA ASN A 19 -5.17 -7.87 13.02
C ASN A 19 -4.04 -6.96 12.49
N ARG A 20 -3.03 -7.54 11.80
CA ARG A 20 -1.98 -6.79 11.09
C ARG A 20 -2.48 -6.03 9.86
N LEU A 21 -3.48 -6.57 9.16
CA LEU A 21 -4.09 -5.90 8.01
C LEU A 21 -4.90 -4.67 8.45
N ALA A 22 -5.66 -4.78 9.53
CA ALA A 22 -6.43 -3.68 10.10
C ALA A 22 -5.56 -2.52 10.61
N ALA A 23 -4.30 -2.78 10.97
CA ALA A 23 -3.31 -1.80 11.41
C ALA A 23 -2.36 -1.34 10.29
N ALA A 24 -2.51 -1.82 9.05
CA ALA A 24 -1.62 -1.47 7.95
C ALA A 24 -1.84 -0.03 7.45
N SER A 25 -0.76 0.66 7.10
CA SER A 25 -0.90 1.92 6.36
C SER A 25 -1.37 1.64 4.92
N PRO A 26 -1.96 2.62 4.20
CA PRO A 26 -2.36 2.43 2.81
C PRO A 26 -1.19 2.12 1.86
N GLU A 27 0.07 2.34 2.28
CA GLU A 27 1.27 1.94 1.54
C GLU A 27 1.55 0.43 1.70
N GLU A 28 1.26 -0.12 2.88
CA GLU A 28 1.57 -1.50 3.27
C GLU A 28 0.39 -2.46 3.05
N PHE A 29 -0.82 -1.94 2.87
CA PHE A 29 -2.05 -2.73 2.74
C PHE A 29 -2.01 -3.68 1.54
N GLU A 30 -1.56 -3.21 0.36
CA GLU A 30 -1.41 -4.01 -0.86
C GLU A 30 -0.58 -5.28 -0.60
N GLU A 31 0.65 -5.07 -0.14
CA GLU A 31 1.63 -6.13 0.12
C GLU A 31 1.13 -7.11 1.19
N ARG A 32 0.55 -6.61 2.29
CA ARG A 32 0.04 -7.45 3.37
C ARG A 32 -1.22 -8.21 2.97
N PHE A 33 -2.12 -7.62 2.17
CA PHE A 33 -3.34 -8.28 1.69
C PHE A 33 -3.00 -9.43 0.75
N VAL A 34 -2.14 -9.17 -0.24
CA VAL A 34 -1.67 -10.18 -1.20
C VAL A 34 -0.88 -11.29 -0.48
N THR A 35 -0.02 -10.94 0.48
CA THR A 35 0.77 -11.92 1.24
C THR A 35 -0.11 -12.80 2.14
N ALA A 36 -1.05 -12.20 2.88
CA ALA A 36 -1.93 -12.92 3.81
C ALA A 36 -2.89 -13.89 3.09
N LEU A 37 -3.31 -13.56 1.87
CA LEU A 37 -4.21 -14.41 1.09
C LEU A 37 -3.45 -15.40 0.22
N SER A 38 -2.54 -14.91 -0.62
CA SER A 38 -2.01 -15.63 -1.80
C SER A 38 -0.51 -15.92 -1.74
N GLY A 39 0.20 -15.55 -0.67
CA GLY A 39 1.59 -15.95 -0.47
C GLY A 39 1.75 -17.48 -0.27
N ASP A 40 2.99 -17.98 -0.28
CA ASP A 40 3.27 -19.41 -0.06
C ASP A 40 2.78 -19.93 1.31
N SER A 41 2.73 -19.04 2.31
CA SER A 41 2.14 -19.25 3.64
C SER A 41 0.75 -18.60 3.80
N GLY A 42 0.19 -18.04 2.73
CA GLY A 42 -1.11 -17.37 2.73
C GLY A 42 -2.26 -18.34 3.01
N GLY A 43 -3.34 -17.82 3.60
CA GLY A 43 -4.49 -18.62 4.04
C GLY A 43 -5.16 -19.40 2.91
N LEU A 44 -5.17 -18.86 1.68
CA LEU A 44 -5.74 -19.52 0.52
C LEU A 44 -4.86 -20.68 0.03
N THR A 45 -3.56 -20.46 -0.06
CA THR A 45 -2.56 -21.48 -0.43
C THR A 45 -2.56 -22.64 0.58
N HIS A 46 -2.63 -22.32 1.87
CA HIS A 46 -2.77 -23.32 2.94
C HIS A 46 -4.06 -24.13 2.79
N LEU A 47 -5.21 -23.46 2.62
CA LEU A 47 -6.50 -24.14 2.47
C LEU A 47 -6.56 -25.01 1.21
N HIS A 48 -5.99 -24.56 0.09
CA HIS A 48 -5.89 -25.37 -1.14
C HIS A 48 -5.06 -26.63 -0.90
N ARG A 49 -3.92 -26.53 -0.19
CA ARG A 49 -3.11 -27.71 0.19
C ARG A 49 -3.91 -28.69 1.06
N VAL A 50 -4.59 -28.20 2.09
CA VAL A 50 -5.41 -29.03 2.99
C VAL A 50 -6.52 -29.77 2.23
N LEU A 51 -7.19 -29.11 1.28
CA LEU A 51 -8.23 -29.75 0.46
C LEU A 51 -7.65 -30.80 -0.50
N ALA A 52 -6.48 -30.53 -1.10
CA ALA A 52 -5.81 -31.49 -1.97
C ALA A 52 -5.36 -32.74 -1.20
N GLU A 53 -4.75 -32.58 -0.01
CA GLU A 53 -4.39 -33.69 0.87
C GLU A 53 -5.62 -34.49 1.33
N ALA A 54 -6.71 -33.82 1.68
CA ALA A 54 -7.97 -34.47 2.05
C ALA A 54 -8.62 -35.21 0.86
N ALA A 55 -8.53 -34.67 -0.37
CA ALA A 55 -9.03 -35.34 -1.57
C ALA A 55 -8.25 -36.62 -1.88
N VAL A 56 -6.91 -36.57 -1.79
CA VAL A 56 -6.03 -37.75 -1.92
C VAL A 56 -6.35 -38.79 -0.84
N TRP A 57 -6.58 -38.36 0.40
CA TRP A 57 -7.01 -39.26 1.47
C TRP A 57 -8.36 -39.93 1.14
N CYS A 58 -9.35 -39.17 0.67
CA CYS A 58 -10.65 -39.70 0.27
C CYS A 58 -10.54 -40.73 -0.85
N LEU A 59 -9.76 -40.47 -1.90
CA LEU A 59 -9.52 -41.44 -2.99
C LEU A 59 -8.88 -42.73 -2.46
N THR A 60 -7.86 -42.60 -1.60
CA THR A 60 -7.15 -43.73 -0.99
C THR A 60 -8.06 -44.63 -0.15
N HIS A 61 -9.14 -44.07 0.41
CA HIS A 61 -10.11 -44.78 1.25
C HIS A 61 -11.44 -45.10 0.53
N GLY A 62 -11.49 -44.94 -0.80
CA GLY A 62 -12.69 -45.25 -1.60
C GLY A 62 -13.87 -44.27 -1.44
N VAL A 63 -13.63 -43.09 -0.87
CA VAL A 63 -14.65 -42.05 -0.62
C VAL A 63 -14.73 -41.10 -1.83
N GLU A 64 -15.03 -41.65 -3.02
CA GLU A 64 -14.97 -40.93 -4.31
C GLU A 64 -15.83 -39.64 -4.33
N GLY A 65 -17.06 -39.72 -3.82
CA GLY A 65 -17.94 -38.54 -3.71
C GLY A 65 -17.41 -37.45 -2.77
N GLY A 66 -16.60 -37.84 -1.78
CA GLY A 66 -15.87 -36.90 -0.93
C GLY A 66 -14.72 -36.24 -1.69
N ALA A 67 -13.92 -37.03 -2.40
CA ALA A 67 -12.81 -36.54 -3.22
C ALA A 67 -13.27 -35.54 -4.28
N HIS A 68 -14.30 -35.86 -5.08
CA HIS A 68 -14.84 -34.96 -6.09
C HIS A 68 -15.38 -33.65 -5.50
N ARG A 69 -15.97 -33.69 -4.29
CA ARG A 69 -16.45 -32.48 -3.63
C ARG A 69 -15.30 -31.60 -3.11
N LEU A 70 -14.22 -32.21 -2.63
CA LEU A 70 -13.02 -31.49 -2.17
C LEU A 70 -12.24 -30.87 -3.34
N ASP A 71 -12.11 -31.61 -4.44
CA ASP A 71 -11.50 -31.14 -5.70
C ASP A 71 -12.27 -29.94 -6.28
N HIS A 72 -13.60 -30.03 -6.35
CA HIS A 72 -14.46 -28.90 -6.75
C HIS A 72 -14.28 -27.66 -5.84
N LEU A 73 -14.10 -27.86 -4.53
CA LEU A 73 -13.83 -26.75 -3.60
C LEU A 73 -12.44 -26.15 -3.81
N ALA A 74 -11.42 -26.96 -4.08
CA ALA A 74 -10.07 -26.49 -4.41
C ALA A 74 -10.08 -25.65 -5.70
N GLY A 75 -10.77 -26.11 -6.76
CA GLY A 75 -10.94 -25.35 -8.00
C GLY A 75 -11.68 -24.01 -7.78
N ARG A 76 -12.70 -23.97 -6.91
CA ARG A 76 -13.37 -22.71 -6.54
C ARG A 76 -12.47 -21.75 -5.75
N LEU A 77 -11.57 -22.27 -4.92
CA LEU A 77 -10.60 -21.45 -4.20
C LEU A 77 -9.53 -20.87 -5.11
N PHE A 78 -9.10 -21.60 -6.14
CA PHE A 78 -8.20 -21.07 -7.17
C PHE A 78 -8.81 -19.83 -7.84
N VAL A 79 -10.04 -19.92 -8.34
CA VAL A 79 -10.75 -18.78 -8.97
C VAL A 79 -10.92 -17.61 -7.99
N LEU A 80 -11.29 -17.90 -6.72
CA LEU A 80 -11.37 -16.87 -5.68
C LEU A 80 -10.01 -16.18 -5.43
N GLY A 81 -8.90 -16.90 -5.57
CA GLY A 81 -7.55 -16.34 -5.45
C GLY A 81 -7.20 -15.38 -6.57
N GLU A 82 -7.60 -15.68 -7.81
CA GLU A 82 -7.43 -14.78 -8.95
C GLU A 82 -8.28 -13.51 -8.78
N ASP A 83 -9.53 -13.64 -8.33
CA ASP A 83 -10.42 -12.51 -8.06
C ASP A 83 -9.92 -11.63 -6.89
N LEU A 84 -9.45 -12.23 -5.80
CA LEU A 84 -8.85 -11.52 -4.67
C LEU A 84 -7.54 -10.82 -5.05
N HIS A 85 -6.71 -11.45 -5.88
CA HIS A 85 -5.50 -10.81 -6.40
C HIS A 85 -5.83 -9.59 -7.26
N ARG A 86 -6.82 -9.70 -8.15
CA ARG A 86 -7.30 -8.56 -8.96
C ARG A 86 -7.86 -7.43 -8.09
N ALA A 87 -8.71 -7.75 -7.11
CA ALA A 87 -9.22 -6.75 -6.17
C ALA A 87 -8.10 -6.05 -5.39
N GLY A 88 -7.04 -6.78 -5.01
CA GLY A 88 -5.84 -6.20 -4.41
C GLY A 88 -5.16 -5.18 -5.33
N LEU A 89 -4.99 -5.49 -6.61
CA LEU A 89 -4.43 -4.54 -7.60
C LEU A 89 -5.32 -3.31 -7.78
N ASP A 90 -6.64 -3.50 -7.89
CA ASP A 90 -7.61 -2.41 -8.10
C ASP A 90 -7.59 -1.40 -6.92
N ILE A 91 -7.64 -1.88 -5.68
CA ILE A 91 -7.52 -1.06 -4.46
C ILE A 91 -6.18 -0.29 -4.45
N SER A 92 -5.10 -0.95 -4.90
CA SER A 92 -3.76 -0.37 -4.90
C SER A 92 -3.59 0.72 -5.95
N HIS A 93 -4.29 0.60 -7.08
CA HIS A 93 -4.43 1.66 -8.08
C HIS A 93 -5.25 2.84 -7.54
N GLU A 94 -6.35 2.58 -6.83
CA GLU A 94 -7.19 3.61 -6.20
C GLU A 94 -6.40 4.44 -5.16
N VAL A 95 -5.82 3.79 -4.15
CA VAL A 95 -5.00 4.44 -3.12
C VAL A 95 -3.85 5.25 -3.72
N ARG A 96 -3.21 4.74 -4.79
CA ARG A 96 -2.12 5.45 -5.48
C ARG A 96 -2.63 6.65 -6.27
N ALA A 97 -3.80 6.56 -6.90
CA ALA A 97 -4.44 7.67 -7.59
C ALA A 97 -4.86 8.78 -6.61
N GLU A 98 -5.40 8.42 -5.44
CA GLU A 98 -5.72 9.38 -4.38
C GLU A 98 -4.47 10.14 -3.91
N ARG A 99 -3.34 9.46 -3.66
CA ARG A 99 -2.07 10.13 -3.31
C ARG A 99 -1.63 11.14 -4.37
N TYR A 100 -1.72 10.80 -5.66
CA TYR A 100 -1.37 11.72 -6.75
C TYR A 100 -2.36 12.89 -6.89
N ALA A 101 -3.64 12.69 -6.57
CA ALA A 101 -4.65 13.75 -6.56
C ALA A 101 -4.52 14.70 -5.35
N ALA A 102 -4.14 14.16 -4.19
CA ALA A 102 -3.92 14.89 -2.94
C ALA A 102 -2.56 15.62 -2.88
N ALA A 103 -1.62 15.30 -3.78
CA ALA A 103 -0.34 15.98 -3.87
C ALA A 103 -0.55 17.50 -4.09
N PRO A 104 0.06 18.37 -3.28
CA PRO A 104 -0.07 19.80 -3.47
C PRO A 104 0.47 20.16 -4.86
N ARG A 105 -0.38 20.72 -5.71
CA ARG A 105 0.02 21.24 -7.02
C ARG A 105 1.03 22.36 -6.79
N ALA A 106 2.31 22.01 -6.85
CA ALA A 106 3.41 22.95 -6.90
C ALA A 106 3.34 23.69 -8.25
N SER A 107 2.47 24.69 -8.32
CA SER A 107 2.43 25.64 -9.42
C SER A 107 3.83 26.22 -9.58
N PRO A 108 4.45 26.13 -10.78
CA PRO A 108 5.65 26.90 -11.08
C PRO A 108 5.24 28.36 -11.30
N ALA A 109 4.82 29.02 -10.22
CA ALA A 109 4.65 30.47 -10.17
C ALA A 109 6.04 31.08 -10.33
N ALA A 110 6.31 31.62 -11.51
CA ALA A 110 7.64 32.05 -11.93
C ALA A 110 8.26 33.02 -10.91
N ALA A 111 9.33 32.58 -10.23
CA ALA A 111 10.20 33.42 -9.41
C ALA A 111 11.10 34.30 -10.30
N ALA A 112 10.47 35.08 -11.20
CA ALA A 112 11.13 36.03 -12.07
C ALA A 112 11.18 37.42 -11.41
N ARG A 113 11.90 37.55 -10.30
CA ARG A 113 12.22 38.85 -9.68
C ARG A 113 13.53 38.81 -8.89
N GLY A 114 14.40 39.78 -9.17
CA GLY A 114 15.38 40.24 -8.18
C GLY A 114 16.74 39.55 -8.21
N ILE A 115 17.52 39.90 -9.24
CA ILE A 115 18.98 39.77 -9.25
C ILE A 115 19.61 40.37 -7.97
N SER A 116 20.51 39.61 -7.35
CA SER A 116 21.66 40.05 -6.52
C SER A 116 21.45 40.94 -5.27
N ALA A 117 21.88 40.43 -4.10
CA ALA A 117 23.06 40.92 -3.36
C ALA A 117 22.94 40.70 -1.83
N GLY A 118 24.05 40.32 -1.19
CA GLY A 118 24.22 40.32 0.27
C GLY A 118 25.39 39.44 0.71
N PRO A 119 26.43 40.03 1.33
CA PRO A 119 26.64 39.79 2.76
C PRO A 119 26.69 41.11 3.58
N PRO A 120 26.55 41.05 4.92
CA PRO A 120 26.09 42.19 5.72
C PRO A 120 27.20 42.99 6.41
N SER A 121 26.91 44.26 6.74
CA SER A 121 27.37 44.96 7.95
C SER A 121 26.58 46.26 8.18
N GLU A 122 26.43 46.64 9.44
CA GLU A 122 25.70 47.83 9.93
C GLU A 122 26.58 49.11 9.91
N PRO A 123 26.25 50.20 10.63
CA PRO A 123 25.29 51.21 10.20
C PRO A 123 25.92 52.61 10.12
N THR A 124 25.41 53.50 9.27
CA THR A 124 25.76 54.95 9.35
C THR A 124 24.64 55.87 8.85
N THR A 125 24.31 56.79 9.75
CA THR A 125 23.70 58.13 9.65
C THR A 125 23.29 58.69 8.28
N ALA A 126 22.11 59.31 8.26
CA ALA A 126 21.45 59.87 7.09
C ALA A 126 22.18 61.06 6.41
N GLN A 127 22.00 61.15 5.08
CA GLN A 127 22.03 62.39 4.31
C GLN A 127 21.01 62.33 3.15
N PRO A 128 20.35 63.46 2.80
CA PRO A 128 19.36 63.48 1.72
C PRO A 128 20.02 63.62 0.33
N PRO A 129 19.43 63.07 -0.74
CA PRO A 129 19.96 63.22 -2.09
C PRO A 129 19.75 64.64 -2.63
N VAL A 130 20.86 65.32 -2.92
CA VAL A 130 20.89 66.59 -3.64
C VAL A 130 20.54 66.36 -5.11
N ALA A 131 19.60 67.14 -5.65
CA ALA A 131 19.25 67.08 -7.07
C ALA A 131 20.32 67.77 -7.95
N PRO A 132 20.87 67.10 -8.98
CA PRO A 132 21.74 67.73 -9.96
C PRO A 132 20.94 68.40 -11.09
N SER A 133 21.31 69.63 -11.42
CA SER A 133 20.63 70.47 -12.40
C SER A 133 20.85 70.04 -13.86
N ARG A 134 19.75 70.14 -14.62
CA ARG A 134 19.63 70.23 -16.09
C ARG A 134 20.82 70.87 -16.83
N PRO A 135 21.18 70.32 -18.00
CA PRO A 135 21.51 71.13 -19.18
C PRO A 135 20.49 70.98 -20.32
N LEU A 136 20.09 72.10 -20.92
CA LEU A 136 19.64 72.23 -22.33
C LEU A 136 20.88 72.70 -23.14
N PRO A 137 20.98 72.60 -24.48
CA PRO A 137 19.96 73.01 -25.47
C PRO A 137 19.77 71.94 -26.60
N HIS A 138 19.29 72.15 -27.83
CA HIS A 138 18.82 73.34 -28.58
C HIS A 138 17.67 72.95 -29.57
N SER A 139 17.26 73.88 -30.44
CA SER A 139 16.13 73.73 -31.37
C SER A 139 16.50 73.23 -32.78
N ARG A 140 15.51 72.69 -33.50
CA ARG A 140 15.08 73.28 -34.78
C ARG A 140 13.59 73.07 -35.00
#